data_AF-A0A6P8FR48-F1
#
_entry.id   AF-A0A6P8FR48-F1
#
_cell.length_a   1.000
_cell.length_b   1.000
_cell.length_c   1.000
_cell.angle_alpha   90.00
_cell.angle_beta   90.00
_cell.angle_gamma   90.00
#
_symmetry.space_group_name_H-M   'P 1'
#
loop_
_entity.id
_entity.type
_entity.pdbx_description
1 polymer ?
#
loop_
_entity_poly.entity_id
_entity_poly.type
_entity_poly.pdbx_seq_one_letter_code
_entity_poly.pdbx_strand_id
1 'polypeptide(L)'
;MWAENDFPPPGQLLLASLDVPGDDKVYTMYHGTSKEVAALIMKTGFKQSSDGMLGQGVYLSRDLQKASRYPLELPESQRVVIKVRVNVGKVVAINRQGHPLQKTWHYNGYNTAWCPPNCGMVRSGLEEDCVWDPKRITIIKVISPNMGEYPRLASFDAPGDNRVYTMYHGTSKQAAAIILKTGFKQSSGGMLGQGVYLSRDLQKARAYPLGLLESQRAVLKVRVNVGKVIAINRQGHPLQKSWHYHGYNTAWCPPNCGMVPSGLEEDCVWDPNRIVIIDVIYPNMGAGGGYGAPSGYYR
;
A
#
# COMPACT_ATOMS: atom_id res chain seq x y z
N MET A 1 -7.32 3.93 -3.76
CA MET A 1 -7.26 5.12 -2.88
C MET A 1 -5.90 5.14 -2.18
N TRP A 2 -5.08 6.16 -2.43
CA TRP A 2 -3.70 6.26 -1.93
C TRP A 2 -3.71 6.80 -0.51
N ALA A 3 -3.45 5.98 0.50
CA ALA A 3 -3.50 6.42 1.89
C ALA A 3 -2.15 6.19 2.54
N GLU A 4 -1.63 7.22 3.19
CA GLU A 4 -0.58 7.04 4.19
C GLU A 4 -1.25 6.76 5.53
N ASN A 5 -0.79 5.72 6.22
CA ASN A 5 -0.65 5.87 7.65
C ASN A 5 0.64 6.66 7.84
N ASP A 6 0.62 7.72 8.66
CA ASP A 6 1.70 8.19 9.55
C ASP A 6 1.73 9.71 9.73
N PHE A 7 2.03 10.12 10.97
CA PHE A 7 2.51 11.46 11.34
C PHE A 7 3.85 11.77 10.66
N PRO A 8 4.16 13.04 10.37
CA PRO A 8 5.47 13.42 9.81
C PRO A 8 6.60 13.06 10.79
N PRO A 9 7.78 12.60 10.30
CA PRO A 9 8.96 12.44 11.12
C PRO A 9 9.33 13.73 11.87
N PRO A 10 10.00 13.65 13.04
CA PRO A 10 10.41 14.84 13.79
C PRO A 10 11.17 15.85 12.93
N GLY A 11 10.70 17.10 12.91
CA GLY A 11 11.31 18.20 12.15
C GLY A 11 10.79 18.40 10.72
N GLN A 12 9.73 17.70 10.29
CA GLN A 12 9.04 17.95 9.01
C GLN A 12 7.70 18.66 9.22
N LEU A 13 7.43 19.66 8.38
CA LEU A 13 6.13 20.32 8.31
C LEU A 13 5.24 19.58 7.30
N LEU A 14 4.09 19.10 7.76
CA LEU A 14 2.98 18.73 6.88
C LEU A 14 2.18 20.02 6.60
N LEU A 15 2.62 20.78 5.61
CA LEU A 15 1.92 21.98 5.16
C LEU A 15 0.79 21.59 4.20
N ALA A 16 -0.39 22.19 4.33
CA ALA A 16 -1.49 21.88 3.43
C ALA A 16 -1.13 22.30 1.98
N SER A 17 -1.68 21.60 0.99
CA SER A 17 -1.51 21.96 -0.42
C SER A 17 -2.01 23.37 -0.76
N LEU A 18 -2.89 23.93 0.08
CA LEU A 18 -3.45 25.26 -0.11
C LEU A 18 -2.57 26.39 0.42
N ASP A 19 -1.62 26.08 1.30
CA ASP A 19 -0.80 27.10 1.96
C ASP A 19 0.36 27.54 1.09
N VAL A 20 0.79 28.79 1.27
CA VAL A 20 1.99 29.35 0.62
C VAL A 20 3.24 28.73 1.26
N PRO A 21 4.16 28.11 0.47
CA PRO A 21 5.43 27.63 0.99
C PRO A 21 6.31 28.81 1.42
N GLY A 22 6.88 28.72 2.62
CA GLY A 22 7.83 29.69 3.13
C GLY A 22 9.26 29.39 2.68
N ASP A 23 10.06 30.44 2.55
CA ASP A 23 11.48 30.33 2.22
C ASP A 23 12.26 29.50 3.25
N ASP A 24 13.24 28.75 2.74
CA ASP A 24 14.18 27.90 3.48
C ASP A 24 13.52 26.83 4.36
N LYS A 25 12.24 26.53 4.09
CA LYS A 25 11.52 25.46 4.77
C LYS A 25 11.78 24.10 4.14
N VAL A 26 11.44 23.08 4.90
CA VAL A 26 11.51 21.69 4.50
C VAL A 26 10.11 21.09 4.54
N TYR A 27 9.68 20.54 3.41
CA TYR A 27 8.35 19.95 3.26
C TYR A 27 8.42 18.48 2.86
N THR A 28 7.41 17.73 3.28
CA THR A 28 7.08 16.45 2.67
C THR A 28 6.34 16.72 1.35
N MET A 29 6.80 16.13 0.25
CA MET A 29 6.18 16.23 -1.06
C MET A 29 6.16 14.87 -1.75
N TYR A 30 5.50 14.82 -2.91
CA TYR A 30 5.17 13.60 -3.64
C TYR A 30 5.46 13.76 -5.13
N HIS A 31 6.07 12.74 -5.73
CA HIS A 31 6.33 12.64 -7.16
C HIS A 31 5.64 11.41 -7.75
N GLY A 32 4.63 11.60 -8.60
CA GLY A 32 3.99 10.50 -9.33
C GLY A 32 4.80 10.09 -10.55
N THR A 33 5.07 8.80 -10.70
CA THR A 33 5.85 8.27 -11.83
C THR A 33 5.55 6.77 -12.07
N SER A 34 6.15 6.17 -13.10
CA SER A 34 6.02 4.73 -13.36
C SER A 34 6.89 3.91 -12.40
N LYS A 35 6.58 2.63 -12.21
CA LYS A 35 7.42 1.71 -11.43
C LYS A 35 8.88 1.66 -11.92
N GLU A 36 9.06 1.65 -13.24
CA GLU A 36 10.37 1.58 -13.89
C GLU A 36 11.17 2.87 -13.66
N VAL A 37 10.53 4.02 -13.83
CA VAL A 37 11.17 5.33 -13.60
C VAL A 37 11.47 5.53 -12.11
N ALA A 38 10.58 5.09 -11.22
CA ALA A 38 10.87 5.13 -9.78
C ALA A 38 12.09 4.27 -9.44
N ALA A 39 12.21 3.05 -9.97
CA ALA A 39 13.38 2.21 -9.75
C ALA A 39 14.67 2.87 -10.24
N LEU A 40 14.61 3.58 -11.37
CA LEU A 40 15.74 4.36 -11.89
C LEU A 40 16.09 5.52 -10.94
N ILE A 41 15.10 6.31 -10.51
CA ILE A 41 15.29 7.42 -9.55
C ILE A 41 15.88 6.92 -8.23
N MET A 42 15.44 5.77 -7.72
CA MET A 42 16.00 5.17 -6.51
C MET A 42 17.50 4.84 -6.67
N LYS A 43 17.93 4.48 -7.88
CA LYS A 43 19.33 4.13 -8.19
C LYS A 43 20.20 5.34 -8.47
N THR A 44 19.69 6.32 -9.21
CA THR A 44 20.49 7.43 -9.75
C THR A 44 20.22 8.78 -9.11
N GLY A 45 19.20 8.87 -8.26
CA GLY A 45 18.62 10.13 -7.83
C GLY A 45 17.73 10.77 -8.90
N PHE A 46 17.06 11.85 -8.52
CA PHE A 46 16.27 12.67 -9.43
C PHE A 46 17.16 13.39 -10.45
N LYS A 47 16.62 13.62 -11.63
CA LYS A 47 17.19 14.48 -12.67
C LYS A 47 16.17 15.54 -13.06
N GLN A 48 16.64 16.71 -13.46
CA GLN A 48 15.76 17.76 -13.97
C GLN A 48 15.10 17.29 -15.27
N SER A 49 13.82 17.66 -15.45
CA SER A 49 13.19 17.61 -16.76
C SER A 49 13.84 18.62 -17.71
N SER A 50 13.74 18.38 -19.01
CA SER A 50 14.22 19.31 -20.05
C SER A 50 13.32 20.52 -20.25
N ASP A 51 12.05 20.44 -19.83
CA ASP A 51 11.07 21.54 -19.80
C ASP A 51 9.89 21.16 -18.88
N GLY A 52 8.89 22.04 -18.78
CA GLY A 52 7.62 21.84 -18.09
C GLY A 52 6.90 23.17 -17.91
N MET A 53 5.73 23.25 -17.26
CA MET A 53 4.99 24.52 -17.19
C MET A 53 5.76 25.63 -16.45
N LEU A 54 6.62 25.27 -15.50
CA LEU A 54 7.52 26.13 -14.73
C LEU A 54 8.98 26.05 -15.22
N GLY A 55 9.25 25.41 -16.36
CA GLY A 55 10.59 25.21 -16.92
C GLY A 55 11.28 23.95 -16.41
N GLN A 56 12.59 23.91 -16.56
CA GLN A 56 13.42 22.78 -16.15
C GLN A 56 13.45 22.63 -14.63
N GLY A 57 13.31 21.39 -14.15
CA GLY A 57 13.38 21.08 -12.72
C GLY A 57 12.74 19.73 -12.39
N VAL A 58 12.58 19.46 -11.10
CA VAL A 58 11.86 18.29 -10.58
C VAL A 58 10.50 18.74 -10.09
N TYR A 59 9.45 18.19 -10.71
CA TYR A 59 8.07 18.53 -10.41
C TYR A 59 7.52 17.67 -9.27
N LEU A 60 6.95 18.33 -8.28
CA LEU A 60 6.49 17.75 -7.02
C LEU A 60 5.14 18.36 -6.65
N SER A 61 4.40 17.67 -5.80
CA SER A 61 3.20 18.19 -5.17
C SER A 61 3.19 17.88 -3.69
N ARG A 62 2.62 18.77 -2.89
CA ARG A 62 2.27 18.54 -1.48
C ARG A 62 1.02 17.67 -1.34
N ASP A 63 0.26 17.46 -2.41
CA ASP A 63 -0.93 16.60 -2.46
C ASP A 63 -0.59 15.21 -3.03
N LEU A 64 -0.64 14.19 -2.17
CA LEU A 64 -0.46 12.79 -2.55
C LEU A 64 -1.49 12.33 -3.61
N GLN A 65 -2.77 12.70 -3.47
CA GLN A 65 -3.80 12.32 -4.43
C GLN A 65 -3.53 12.96 -5.78
N LYS A 66 -3.06 14.22 -5.82
CA LYS A 66 -2.61 14.83 -7.07
C LYS A 66 -1.48 14.02 -7.69
N ALA A 67 -0.39 13.83 -6.96
CA ALA A 67 0.80 13.15 -7.46
C ALA A 67 0.46 11.75 -8.00
N SER A 68 -0.39 11.01 -7.31
CA SER A 68 -0.81 9.65 -7.69
C SER A 68 -1.46 9.50 -9.07
N ARG A 69 -1.97 10.59 -9.64
CA ARG A 69 -2.61 10.58 -10.97
C ARG A 69 -1.60 10.51 -12.11
N TYR A 70 -0.33 10.76 -11.85
CA TYR A 70 0.70 10.85 -12.89
C TYR A 70 1.57 9.59 -12.94
N PRO A 71 2.01 9.19 -14.15
CA PRO A 71 1.67 9.76 -15.46
C PRO A 71 0.25 9.42 -15.90
N LEU A 72 -0.47 10.37 -16.51
CA LEU A 72 -1.91 10.27 -16.80
C LEU A 72 -2.25 9.14 -17.79
N GLU A 73 -1.31 8.83 -18.68
CA GLU A 73 -1.40 7.82 -19.74
C GLU A 73 -1.19 6.39 -19.23
N LEU A 74 -0.55 6.22 -18.07
CA LEU A 74 -0.31 4.89 -17.50
C LEU A 74 -1.52 4.42 -16.70
N PRO A 75 -1.87 3.12 -16.67
CA PRO A 75 -2.86 2.60 -15.74
C PRO A 75 -2.35 2.71 -14.29
N GLU A 76 -3.26 2.88 -13.32
CA GLU A 76 -2.91 3.03 -11.88
C GLU A 76 -1.99 1.89 -11.38
N SER A 77 -2.19 0.66 -11.87
CA SER A 77 -1.38 -0.51 -11.50
C SER A 77 0.10 -0.41 -11.90
N GLN A 78 0.46 0.51 -12.80
CA GLN A 78 1.83 0.77 -13.25
C GLN A 78 2.42 2.06 -12.65
N ARG A 79 1.61 2.86 -11.95
CA ARG A 79 2.06 4.07 -11.27
C ARG A 79 2.58 3.76 -9.88
N VAL A 80 3.43 4.63 -9.37
CA VAL A 80 3.86 4.72 -7.97
C VAL A 80 4.04 6.19 -7.61
N VAL A 81 4.06 6.51 -6.33
CA VAL A 81 4.37 7.84 -5.82
C VAL A 81 5.63 7.77 -4.97
N ILE A 82 6.62 8.58 -5.26
CA ILE A 82 7.81 8.72 -4.43
C ILE A 82 7.54 9.81 -3.40
N LYS A 83 7.52 9.45 -2.12
CA LYS A 83 7.49 10.40 -1.01
C LYS A 83 8.90 10.94 -0.79
N VAL A 84 9.02 12.26 -0.73
CA VAL A 84 10.30 12.96 -0.61
C VAL A 84 10.27 14.02 0.49
N ARG A 85 11.46 14.32 1.02
CA ARG A 85 11.75 15.50 1.84
C ARG A 85 12.43 16.53 0.96
N VAL A 86 11.91 17.74 0.91
CA VAL A 86 12.39 18.80 0.00
C VAL A 86 12.79 20.03 0.79
N ASN A 87 14.04 20.47 0.66
CA ASN A 87 14.45 21.82 1.08
C ASN A 87 14.15 22.80 -0.05
N VAL A 88 13.11 23.60 0.09
CA VAL A 88 12.62 24.46 -1.01
C VAL A 88 13.51 25.69 -1.27
N GLY A 89 14.41 26.04 -0.33
CA GLY A 89 15.21 27.26 -0.43
C GLY A 89 14.35 28.49 -0.65
N LYS A 90 14.80 29.42 -1.48
CA LYS A 90 14.01 30.60 -1.86
C LYS A 90 12.92 30.24 -2.86
N VAL A 91 11.66 30.60 -2.57
CA VAL A 91 10.49 30.22 -3.35
C VAL A 91 9.90 31.44 -4.08
N VAL A 92 9.45 31.24 -5.32
CA VAL A 92 8.65 32.24 -6.06
C VAL A 92 7.30 31.67 -6.45
N ALA A 93 6.25 32.45 -6.24
CA ALA A 93 4.91 32.11 -6.72
C ALA A 93 4.78 32.46 -8.22
N ILE A 94 4.41 31.49 -9.04
CA ILE A 94 4.10 31.64 -10.46
C ILE A 94 2.59 31.45 -10.62
N ASN A 95 1.84 32.55 -10.56
CA ASN A 95 0.39 32.54 -10.36
C ASN A 95 -0.44 32.91 -11.60
N ARG A 96 0.17 32.97 -12.79
CA ARG A 96 -0.53 33.25 -14.05
C ARG A 96 0.27 32.79 -15.26
N GLN A 97 -0.42 32.47 -16.34
CA GLN A 97 0.21 32.19 -17.62
C GLN A 97 0.96 33.44 -18.12
N GLY A 98 2.15 33.24 -18.67
CA GLY A 98 3.02 34.35 -19.11
C GLY A 98 3.65 35.13 -17.95
N HIS A 99 3.74 34.56 -16.75
CA HIS A 99 4.46 35.20 -15.66
C HIS A 99 5.92 35.49 -16.08
N PRO A 100 6.49 36.68 -15.81
CA PRO A 100 7.83 37.04 -16.30
C PRO A 100 8.94 36.06 -15.91
N LEU A 101 8.78 35.43 -14.73
CA LEU A 101 9.71 34.43 -14.20
C LEU A 101 9.27 32.98 -14.45
N GLN A 102 8.19 32.71 -15.20
CA GLN A 102 7.58 31.37 -15.33
C GLN A 102 8.59 30.28 -15.67
N LYS A 103 9.59 30.59 -16.50
CA LYS A 103 10.60 29.65 -16.99
C LYS A 103 12.03 29.98 -16.54
N THR A 104 12.24 31.12 -15.89
CA THR A 104 13.56 31.76 -15.69
C THR A 104 13.85 32.09 -14.23
N TRP A 105 12.95 31.73 -13.30
CA TRP A 105 13.07 31.99 -11.87
C TRP A 105 14.42 31.53 -11.26
N HIS A 106 14.98 30.42 -11.74
CA HIS A 106 16.25 29.88 -11.24
C HIS A 106 17.45 30.79 -11.56
N TYR A 107 17.43 31.50 -12.70
CA TYR A 107 18.43 32.54 -13.00
C TYR A 107 18.30 33.77 -12.09
N ASN A 108 17.16 33.93 -11.42
CA ASN A 108 16.85 35.04 -10.54
C ASN A 108 17.05 34.69 -9.06
N GLY A 109 17.81 33.63 -8.78
CA GLY A 109 18.20 33.24 -7.42
C GLY A 109 17.13 32.45 -6.64
N TYR A 110 16.04 32.04 -7.29
CA TYR A 110 15.03 31.17 -6.67
C TYR A 110 15.43 29.70 -6.82
N ASN A 111 15.10 28.89 -5.82
CA ASN A 111 15.38 27.45 -5.79
C ASN A 111 14.16 26.60 -6.11
N THR A 112 12.96 27.14 -5.84
CA THR A 112 11.68 26.51 -6.15
C THR A 112 10.73 27.53 -6.79
N ALA A 113 10.10 27.16 -7.90
CA ALA A 113 8.90 27.83 -8.38
C ALA A 113 7.67 27.08 -7.88
N TRP A 114 6.71 27.81 -7.32
CA TRP A 114 5.46 27.25 -6.83
C TRP A 114 4.29 27.82 -7.61
N CYS A 115 3.45 26.95 -8.17
CA CYS A 115 2.18 27.30 -8.78
C CYS A 115 1.07 27.20 -7.72
N PRO A 116 0.42 28.30 -7.33
CA PRO A 116 -0.67 28.26 -6.36
C PRO A 116 -1.88 27.49 -6.88
N PRO A 117 -2.72 26.91 -5.99
CA PRO A 117 -3.99 26.34 -6.39
C PRO A 117 -4.92 27.43 -6.97
N ASN A 118 -5.79 27.04 -7.89
CA ASN A 118 -6.84 27.87 -8.49
C ASN A 118 -6.36 29.19 -9.14
N CYS A 119 -5.08 29.32 -9.50
CA CYS A 119 -4.54 30.53 -10.12
C CYS A 119 -4.67 30.59 -11.66
N GLY A 120 -5.35 29.60 -12.26
CA GLY A 120 -5.57 29.54 -13.72
C GLY A 120 -4.38 29.04 -14.54
N MET A 121 -3.28 28.63 -13.91
CA MET A 121 -2.13 28.03 -14.59
C MET A 121 -2.42 26.65 -15.17
N VAL A 122 -3.18 25.81 -14.48
CA VAL A 122 -3.52 24.44 -14.90
C VAL A 122 -5.01 24.19 -14.79
N ARG A 123 -5.57 23.40 -15.71
CA ARG A 123 -7.02 23.08 -15.75
C ARG A 123 -7.52 22.41 -14.47
N SER A 124 -6.67 21.66 -13.78
CA SER A 124 -7.02 20.98 -12.53
C SER A 124 -7.17 21.95 -11.35
N GLY A 125 -6.62 23.16 -11.43
CA GLY A 125 -6.54 24.09 -10.31
C GLY A 125 -5.64 23.62 -9.16
N LEU A 126 -4.86 22.55 -9.33
CA LEU A 126 -4.05 21.98 -8.25
C LEU A 126 -2.63 22.53 -8.25
N GLU A 127 -2.12 22.80 -7.05
CA GLU A 127 -0.78 23.36 -6.81
C GLU A 127 0.35 22.50 -7.36
N GLU A 128 1.48 23.10 -7.71
CA GLU A 128 2.67 22.37 -8.17
C GLU A 128 3.96 23.08 -7.79
N ASP A 129 4.92 22.33 -7.27
CA ASP A 129 6.28 22.81 -6.99
C ASP A 129 7.23 22.31 -8.09
N CYS A 130 8.15 23.17 -8.54
CA CYS A 130 9.25 22.81 -9.43
C CYS A 130 10.57 23.21 -8.78
N VAL A 131 11.37 22.22 -8.39
CA VAL A 131 12.64 22.41 -7.69
C VAL A 131 13.80 22.36 -8.69
N TRP A 132 14.69 23.34 -8.62
CA TRP A 132 15.79 23.48 -9.59
C TRP A 132 16.84 22.38 -9.42
N ASP A 133 17.45 22.31 -8.23
CA ASP A 133 18.54 21.37 -7.94
C ASP A 133 18.01 20.09 -7.29
N PRO A 134 18.10 18.92 -7.96
CA PRO A 134 17.67 17.63 -7.40
C PRO A 134 18.34 17.27 -6.07
N LYS A 135 19.53 17.81 -5.75
CA LYS A 135 20.22 17.56 -4.48
C LYS A 135 19.45 18.06 -3.26
N ARG A 136 18.46 18.93 -3.46
CA ARG A 136 17.56 19.43 -2.40
C ARG A 136 16.46 18.43 -2.03
N ILE A 137 16.35 17.31 -2.76
CA ILE A 137 15.31 16.31 -2.63
C ILE A 137 15.92 15.03 -2.04
N THR A 138 15.45 14.64 -0.87
CA THR A 138 15.80 13.36 -0.24
C THR A 138 14.63 12.40 -0.36
N ILE A 139 14.86 11.22 -0.94
CA ILE A 139 13.83 10.20 -1.05
C ILE A 139 13.56 9.57 0.33
N ILE A 140 12.28 9.46 0.70
CA ILE A 140 11.85 8.81 1.94
C ILE A 140 11.41 7.36 1.64
N LYS A 141 10.40 7.20 0.78
CA LYS A 141 9.84 5.88 0.42
C LYS A 141 9.12 5.93 -0.91
N VAL A 142 8.93 4.76 -1.53
CA VAL A 142 8.01 4.58 -2.66
C VAL A 142 6.67 4.07 -2.11
N ILE A 143 5.61 4.81 -2.41
CA ILE A 143 4.22 4.45 -2.15
C ILE A 143 3.72 3.80 -3.43
N SER A 144 3.33 2.53 -3.35
CA SER A 144 2.60 1.91 -4.45
C SER A 144 1.11 2.26 -4.33
N PRO A 145 0.35 2.24 -5.43
CA PRO A 145 -1.09 2.35 -5.36
C PRO A 145 -1.57 1.30 -4.37
N ASN A 146 -2.39 1.69 -3.42
CA ASN A 146 -3.16 0.72 -2.65
C ASN A 146 -4.07 0.01 -3.66
N MET A 147 -3.59 -1.07 -4.27
CA MET A 147 -4.40 -2.02 -5.03
C MET A 147 -5.28 -2.85 -4.07
N GLY A 148 -5.78 -2.24 -2.99
CA GLY A 148 -6.42 -2.92 -1.87
C GLY A 148 -6.87 -1.96 -0.77
N GLU A 149 -7.93 -1.22 -1.02
CA GLU A 149 -9.14 -1.46 -0.22
C GLU A 149 -10.26 -1.81 -1.19
N TYR A 150 -10.24 -3.07 -1.63
CA TYR A 150 -11.52 -3.76 -1.81
C TYR A 150 -12.24 -3.70 -0.47
N PRO A 151 -13.58 -3.61 -0.43
CA PRO A 151 -14.30 -3.48 0.84
C PRO A 151 -13.72 -4.50 1.82
N ARG A 152 -13.12 -4.01 2.92
CA ARG A 152 -12.87 -4.84 4.09
C ARG A 152 -14.24 -5.13 4.66
N LEU A 153 -14.91 -6.06 4.02
CA LEU A 153 -16.10 -6.67 4.55
C LEU A 153 -15.67 -7.29 5.87
N ALA A 154 -16.35 -6.91 6.95
CA ALA A 154 -15.97 -7.41 8.25
C ALA A 154 -15.99 -8.94 8.22
N SER A 155 -15.10 -9.58 8.97
CA SER A 155 -15.00 -11.04 9.00
C SER A 155 -16.35 -11.71 9.30
N PHE A 156 -17.24 -11.01 10.00
CA PHE A 156 -18.57 -11.50 10.32
C PHE A 156 -19.62 -11.39 9.22
N ASP A 157 -19.42 -10.54 8.21
CA ASP A 157 -20.41 -10.37 7.16
C ASP A 157 -20.27 -11.44 6.06
N ALA A 158 -21.38 -11.78 5.42
CA ALA A 158 -21.40 -12.74 4.32
C ALA A 158 -20.75 -12.15 3.04
N PRO A 159 -19.77 -12.84 2.42
CA PRO A 159 -19.19 -12.41 1.16
C PRO A 159 -20.24 -12.48 0.04
N GLY A 160 -20.45 -11.36 -0.65
CA GLY A 160 -21.27 -11.32 -1.86
C GLY A 160 -20.56 -11.96 -3.07
N ASP A 161 -21.34 -12.57 -3.94
CA ASP A 161 -20.89 -13.20 -5.19
C ASP A 161 -20.14 -12.24 -6.12
N ASN A 162 -19.16 -12.80 -6.84
CA ASN A 162 -18.34 -12.15 -7.87
C ASN A 162 -17.60 -10.90 -7.38
N ARG A 163 -17.37 -10.81 -6.07
CA ARG A 163 -16.60 -9.73 -5.46
C ARG A 163 -15.14 -10.12 -5.33
N VAL A 164 -14.33 -9.09 -5.10
CA VAL A 164 -12.92 -9.23 -4.78
C VAL A 164 -12.73 -8.75 -3.35
N TYR A 165 -11.97 -9.49 -2.55
CA TYR A 165 -11.66 -9.11 -1.17
C TYR A 165 -10.16 -9.19 -0.90
N THR A 166 -9.71 -8.44 0.12
CA THR A 166 -8.43 -8.67 0.76
C THR A 166 -8.59 -9.74 1.82
N MET A 167 -7.76 -10.77 1.74
CA MET A 167 -7.73 -11.89 2.69
C MET A 167 -6.28 -12.19 3.08
N TYR A 168 -6.11 -13.11 4.02
CA TYR A 168 -4.85 -13.44 4.67
C TYR A 168 -4.69 -14.95 4.76
N HIS A 169 -3.49 -15.43 4.44
CA HIS A 169 -3.09 -16.83 4.57
C HIS A 169 -1.92 -16.93 5.54
N GLY A 170 -2.16 -17.50 6.73
CA GLY A 170 -1.11 -17.79 7.70
C GLY A 170 -0.33 -19.04 7.32
N THR A 171 0.99 -18.96 7.27
CA THR A 171 1.86 -20.07 6.87
C THR A 171 3.26 -19.95 7.49
N SER A 172 4.17 -20.90 7.23
CA SER A 172 5.58 -20.77 7.64
C SER A 172 6.35 -19.86 6.69
N LYS A 173 7.45 -19.25 7.14
CA LYS A 173 8.34 -18.45 6.27
C LYS A 173 8.82 -19.24 5.04
N GLN A 174 9.13 -20.53 5.21
CA GLN A 174 9.58 -21.42 4.14
C GLN A 174 8.46 -21.66 3.12
N ALA A 175 7.25 -21.96 3.59
CA ALA A 175 6.10 -22.17 2.71
C ALA A 175 5.71 -20.87 1.99
N ALA A 176 5.73 -19.72 2.67
CA ALA A 176 5.53 -18.42 2.05
C ALA A 176 6.51 -18.17 0.90
N ALA A 177 7.81 -18.45 1.09
CA ALA A 177 8.82 -18.32 0.05
C ALA A 177 8.54 -19.22 -1.17
N ILE A 178 8.08 -20.45 -0.94
CA ILE A 178 7.67 -21.36 -2.02
C ILE A 178 6.45 -20.81 -2.75
N ILE A 179 5.41 -20.41 -2.03
CA ILE A 179 4.16 -19.89 -2.59
C ILE A 179 4.42 -18.61 -3.41
N LEU A 180 5.31 -17.73 -2.96
CA LEU A 180 5.70 -16.54 -3.72
C LEU A 180 6.37 -16.89 -5.06
N LYS A 181 7.11 -18.00 -5.12
CA LYS A 181 7.80 -18.45 -6.33
C LYS A 181 6.89 -19.24 -7.28
N THR A 182 5.99 -20.07 -6.73
CA THR A 182 5.23 -21.05 -7.51
C THR A 182 3.73 -20.77 -7.60
N GLY A 183 3.24 -19.76 -6.88
CA GLY A 183 1.82 -19.57 -6.62
C GLY A 183 1.27 -20.55 -5.57
N PHE A 184 0.01 -20.33 -5.19
CA PHE A 184 -0.73 -21.24 -4.31
C PHE A 184 -1.03 -22.57 -5.00
N LYS A 185 -1.10 -23.63 -4.21
CA LYS A 185 -1.63 -24.93 -4.62
C LYS A 185 -2.79 -25.28 -3.68
N GLN A 186 -3.78 -25.99 -4.20
CA GLN A 186 -4.85 -26.51 -3.37
C GLN A 186 -4.28 -27.45 -2.31
N SER A 187 -4.87 -27.44 -1.11
CA SER A 187 -4.61 -28.47 -0.09
C SER A 187 -5.03 -29.86 -0.61
N SER A 188 -4.79 -30.93 0.14
CA SER A 188 -5.40 -32.24 -0.13
C SER A 188 -6.82 -32.39 0.45
N GLY A 189 -7.26 -31.43 1.27
CA GLY A 189 -8.54 -31.44 1.96
C GLY A 189 -8.64 -30.39 3.06
N GLY A 190 -9.58 -30.59 3.99
CA GLY A 190 -9.86 -29.69 5.11
C GLY A 190 -11.35 -29.70 5.46
N MET A 191 -11.76 -28.82 6.37
CA MET A 191 -13.15 -28.77 6.85
C MET A 191 -14.15 -28.39 5.75
N LEU A 192 -13.72 -27.61 4.75
CA LEU A 192 -14.50 -27.22 3.56
C LEU A 192 -14.06 -28.00 2.31
N GLY A 193 -13.36 -29.12 2.47
CA GLY A 193 -12.81 -29.88 1.35
C GLY A 193 -11.52 -29.28 0.80
N GLN A 194 -11.23 -29.56 -0.46
CA GLN A 194 -9.98 -29.20 -1.11
C GLN A 194 -10.00 -27.73 -1.60
N GLY A 195 -8.91 -26.99 -1.39
CA GLY A 195 -8.80 -25.60 -1.85
C GLY A 195 -7.69 -24.82 -1.14
N VAL A 196 -7.68 -23.50 -1.32
CA VAL A 196 -6.79 -22.58 -0.61
C VAL A 196 -7.58 -21.89 0.50
N TYR A 197 -7.14 -22.09 1.73
CA TYR A 197 -7.79 -21.59 2.93
C TYR A 197 -7.30 -20.19 3.29
N LEU A 198 -8.25 -19.30 3.52
CA LEU A 198 -8.06 -17.87 3.67
C LEU A 198 -8.95 -17.32 4.78
N SER A 199 -8.54 -16.18 5.33
CA SER A 199 -9.28 -15.46 6.36
C SER A 199 -9.28 -13.97 6.02
N ARG A 200 -10.40 -13.29 6.19
CA ARG A 200 -10.49 -11.82 6.17
C ARG A 200 -9.98 -11.20 7.47
N ASP A 201 -9.81 -12.00 8.52
CA ASP A 201 -9.19 -11.61 9.79
C ASP A 201 -7.66 -11.86 9.75
N LEU A 202 -6.88 -10.78 9.84
CA LEU A 202 -5.41 -10.82 9.91
C LEU A 202 -4.91 -11.45 11.21
N GLN A 203 -5.55 -11.17 12.34
CA GLN A 203 -5.13 -11.71 13.64
C GLN A 203 -5.37 -13.23 13.68
N LYS A 204 -6.49 -13.70 13.11
CA LYS A 204 -6.69 -15.14 12.86
C LYS A 204 -5.52 -15.71 12.07
N ALA A 205 -5.19 -15.13 10.92
CA ALA A 205 -4.14 -15.65 10.05
C ALA A 205 -2.76 -15.69 10.73
N ARG A 206 -2.43 -14.71 11.59
CA ARG A 206 -1.17 -14.69 12.36
C ARG A 206 -1.00 -15.86 13.33
N ALA A 207 -2.10 -16.46 13.79
CA ALA A 207 -2.05 -17.61 14.68
C ALA A 207 -1.59 -18.90 13.97
N TYR A 208 -1.65 -18.94 12.63
CA TYR A 208 -1.36 -20.15 11.86
C TYR A 208 0.05 -20.16 11.24
N PRO A 209 0.66 -21.35 11.07
CA PRO A 209 0.16 -22.63 11.54
C PRO A 209 0.30 -22.79 13.07
N LEU A 210 -0.68 -23.48 13.67
CA LEU A 210 -0.64 -23.81 15.10
C LEU A 210 0.58 -24.70 15.40
N GLY A 211 1.18 -24.54 16.58
CA GLY A 211 2.37 -25.28 16.99
C GLY A 211 3.70 -24.79 16.41
N LEU A 212 3.69 -23.89 15.43
CA LEU A 212 4.91 -23.23 14.95
C LEU A 212 5.26 -22.00 15.82
N LEU A 213 6.55 -21.73 16.05
CA LEU A 213 6.96 -20.51 16.77
C LEU A 213 6.58 -19.28 15.95
N GLU A 214 6.16 -18.21 16.63
CA GLU A 214 5.76 -16.96 15.96
C GLU A 214 6.86 -16.45 15.02
N SER A 215 8.12 -16.49 15.47
CA SER A 215 9.29 -16.07 14.69
C SER A 215 9.49 -16.86 13.38
N GLN A 216 8.84 -18.01 13.22
CA GLN A 216 8.91 -18.85 12.01
C GLN A 216 7.68 -18.68 11.10
N ARG A 217 6.68 -17.89 11.51
CA ARG A 217 5.46 -17.62 10.74
C ARG A 217 5.62 -16.47 9.76
N ALA A 218 4.78 -16.49 8.75
CA ALA A 218 4.53 -15.40 7.82
C ALA A 218 3.05 -15.39 7.45
N VAL A 219 2.51 -14.22 7.14
CA VAL A 219 1.15 -14.08 6.61
C VAL A 219 1.23 -13.53 5.21
N LEU A 220 0.71 -14.27 4.23
CA LEU A 220 0.51 -13.76 2.89
C LEU A 220 -0.77 -12.94 2.86
N LYS A 221 -0.66 -11.65 2.54
CA LYS A 221 -1.81 -10.81 2.23
C LYS A 221 -2.14 -11.03 0.76
N VAL A 222 -3.41 -11.32 0.46
CA VAL A 222 -3.85 -11.69 -0.88
C VAL A 222 -5.08 -10.90 -1.31
N ARG A 223 -5.25 -10.75 -2.62
CA ARG A 223 -6.46 -10.30 -3.30
C ARG A 223 -7.14 -11.53 -3.92
N VAL A 224 -8.42 -11.72 -3.63
CA VAL A 224 -9.14 -12.94 -3.99
C VAL A 224 -10.42 -12.58 -4.74
N ASN A 225 -10.57 -13.07 -5.97
CA ASN A 225 -11.87 -13.06 -6.65
C ASN A 225 -12.67 -14.28 -6.19
N VAL A 226 -13.65 -14.07 -5.31
CA VAL A 226 -14.39 -15.19 -4.69
C VAL A 226 -15.34 -15.89 -5.64
N GLY A 227 -15.65 -15.30 -6.80
CA GLY A 227 -16.64 -15.84 -7.74
C GLY A 227 -17.97 -16.13 -7.05
N LYS A 228 -18.64 -17.23 -7.42
CA LYS A 228 -19.86 -17.66 -6.75
C LYS A 228 -19.54 -18.28 -5.38
N VAL A 229 -20.19 -17.80 -4.32
CA VAL A 229 -19.93 -18.20 -2.94
C VAL A 229 -21.07 -19.04 -2.37
N ILE A 230 -20.74 -20.04 -1.57
CA ILE A 230 -21.70 -20.80 -0.76
C ILE A 230 -21.36 -20.71 0.72
N ALA A 231 -22.36 -20.45 1.56
CA ALA A 231 -22.22 -20.56 3.00
C ALA A 231 -22.30 -22.02 3.45
N ILE A 232 -21.29 -22.49 4.19
CA ILE A 232 -21.24 -23.80 4.83
C ILE A 232 -21.29 -23.56 6.35
N ASN A 233 -22.51 -23.57 6.90
CA ASN A 233 -22.80 -23.06 8.25
C ASN A 233 -23.09 -24.13 9.30
N ARG A 234 -22.84 -25.41 9.01
CA ARG A 234 -23.00 -26.52 9.96
C ARG A 234 -22.19 -27.73 9.55
N GLN A 235 -21.85 -28.57 10.54
CA GLN A 235 -21.17 -29.83 10.27
C GLN A 235 -22.11 -30.78 9.55
N GLY A 236 -21.59 -31.52 8.58
CA GLY A 236 -22.40 -32.40 7.73
C GLY A 236 -23.26 -31.65 6.72
N HIS A 237 -22.95 -30.40 6.39
CA HIS A 237 -23.62 -29.71 5.28
C HIS A 237 -23.49 -30.55 3.99
N PRO A 238 -24.55 -30.77 3.20
CA PRO A 238 -24.51 -31.67 2.04
C PRO A 238 -23.40 -31.34 1.03
N LEU A 239 -23.07 -30.06 0.90
CA LEU A 239 -22.02 -29.56 0.01
C LEU A 239 -20.69 -29.24 0.69
N GLN A 240 -20.51 -29.58 1.98
CA GLN A 240 -19.37 -29.16 2.80
C GLN A 240 -18.01 -29.37 2.13
N LYS A 241 -17.85 -30.49 1.39
CA LYS A 241 -16.60 -30.84 0.70
C LYS A 241 -16.72 -30.94 -0.83
N SER A 242 -17.91 -30.73 -1.39
CA SER A 242 -18.22 -30.98 -2.81
C SER A 242 -18.74 -29.75 -3.56
N TRP A 243 -18.91 -28.60 -2.91
CA TRP A 243 -19.46 -27.36 -3.47
C TRP A 243 -18.87 -26.94 -4.82
N HIS A 244 -17.59 -27.21 -5.08
CA HIS A 244 -16.92 -26.86 -6.34
C HIS A 244 -17.47 -27.65 -7.55
N TYR A 245 -17.92 -28.90 -7.34
CA TYR A 245 -18.63 -29.67 -8.38
C TYR A 245 -20.01 -29.09 -8.71
N HIS A 246 -20.55 -28.25 -7.83
CA HIS A 246 -21.85 -27.59 -7.99
C HIS A 246 -21.73 -26.13 -8.47
N GLY A 247 -20.58 -25.77 -9.05
CA GLY A 247 -20.37 -24.47 -9.70
C GLY A 247 -20.06 -23.31 -8.75
N TYR A 248 -19.78 -23.59 -7.48
CA TYR A 248 -19.28 -22.59 -6.54
C TYR A 248 -17.75 -22.45 -6.67
N ASN A 249 -17.25 -21.24 -6.49
CA ASN A 249 -15.81 -20.94 -6.56
C ASN A 249 -15.18 -20.78 -5.18
N THR A 250 -15.99 -20.40 -4.18
CA THR A 250 -15.57 -20.27 -2.79
C THR A 250 -16.62 -20.89 -1.87
N ALA A 251 -16.18 -21.68 -0.89
CA ALA A 251 -17.00 -22.00 0.28
C ALA A 251 -16.61 -21.08 1.42
N TRP A 252 -17.61 -20.50 2.09
CA TRP A 252 -17.44 -19.62 3.23
C TRP A 252 -18.06 -20.25 4.48
N CYS A 253 -17.28 -20.36 5.55
CA CYS A 253 -17.74 -20.72 6.87
C CYS A 253 -18.05 -19.44 7.67
N PRO A 254 -19.32 -19.16 8.05
CA PRO A 254 -19.66 -18.00 8.87
C PRO A 254 -19.02 -18.08 10.26
N PRO A 255 -18.79 -16.93 10.92
CA PRO A 255 -18.39 -16.94 12.33
C PRO A 255 -19.48 -17.58 13.20
N ASN A 256 -19.08 -18.14 14.34
CA ASN A 256 -19.96 -18.65 15.41
C ASN A 256 -21.03 -19.67 14.95
N CYS A 257 -20.82 -20.34 13.81
CA CYS A 257 -21.75 -21.36 13.31
C CYS A 257 -21.45 -22.79 13.83
N GLY A 258 -20.53 -22.93 14.79
CA GLY A 258 -20.17 -24.21 15.41
C GLY A 258 -19.24 -25.10 14.57
N MET A 259 -18.77 -24.63 13.41
CA MET A 259 -17.89 -25.39 12.52
C MET A 259 -16.41 -25.39 12.96
N VAL A 260 -15.96 -24.29 13.55
CA VAL A 260 -14.58 -24.08 14.01
C VAL A 260 -14.55 -23.75 15.50
N PRO A 261 -13.63 -24.34 16.31
CA PRO A 261 -13.56 -24.05 17.74
C PRO A 261 -13.32 -22.57 18.08
N SER A 262 -12.61 -21.84 17.21
CA SER A 262 -12.35 -20.40 17.40
C SER A 262 -13.57 -19.53 17.17
N GLY A 263 -14.64 -20.06 16.55
CA GLY A 263 -15.80 -19.26 16.12
C GLY A 263 -15.50 -18.26 15.00
N LEU A 264 -14.30 -18.26 14.43
CA LEU A 264 -13.89 -17.30 13.40
C LEU A 264 -14.15 -17.83 11.99
N GLU A 265 -14.54 -16.93 11.10
CA GLU A 265 -14.87 -17.22 9.70
C GLU A 265 -13.71 -17.83 8.91
N GLU A 266 -14.02 -18.54 7.82
CA GLU A 266 -13.01 -19.11 6.94
C GLU A 266 -13.52 -19.20 5.49
N ASP A 267 -12.69 -18.77 4.55
CA ASP A 267 -12.92 -18.92 3.12
C ASP A 267 -12.04 -20.05 2.56
N CYS A 268 -12.62 -20.90 1.72
CA CYS A 268 -11.90 -21.92 0.96
C CYS A 268 -12.14 -21.71 -0.53
N VAL A 269 -11.11 -21.29 -1.26
CA VAL A 269 -11.17 -20.96 -2.68
C VAL A 269 -10.70 -22.15 -3.50
N TRP A 270 -11.47 -22.54 -4.51
CA TRP A 270 -11.19 -23.74 -5.29
C TRP A 270 -9.97 -23.55 -6.20
N ASP A 271 -10.00 -22.52 -7.05
CA ASP A 271 -8.99 -22.28 -8.08
C ASP A 271 -7.95 -21.25 -7.59
N PRO A 272 -6.68 -21.64 -7.39
CA PRO A 272 -5.61 -20.74 -6.95
C PRO A 272 -5.37 -19.54 -7.88
N ASN A 273 -5.72 -19.64 -9.17
CA ASN A 273 -5.54 -18.52 -10.12
C ASN A 273 -6.43 -17.31 -9.79
N ARG A 274 -7.41 -17.48 -8.90
CA ARG A 274 -8.26 -16.40 -8.38
C ARG A 274 -7.58 -15.59 -7.28
N ILE A 275 -6.39 -15.99 -6.85
CA ILE A 275 -5.67 -15.44 -5.71
C ILE A 275 -4.39 -14.76 -6.21
N VAL A 276 -4.29 -13.46 -5.94
CA VAL A 276 -3.11 -12.65 -6.24
C VAL A 276 -2.44 -12.29 -4.92
N ILE A 277 -1.18 -12.69 -4.74
CA ILE A 277 -0.38 -12.29 -3.58
C ILE A 277 -0.03 -10.82 -3.71
N ILE A 278 -0.31 -10.03 -2.68
CA ILE A 278 -0.08 -8.58 -2.68
C ILE A 278 1.00 -8.15 -1.68
N ASP A 279 1.21 -8.90 -0.61
CA ASP A 279 2.24 -8.59 0.40
C ASP A 279 2.57 -9.79 1.28
N VAL A 280 3.69 -9.72 2.01
CA VAL A 280 4.12 -10.70 3.02
C VAL A 280 4.36 -9.98 4.33
N ILE A 281 3.62 -10.38 5.36
CA ILE A 281 3.70 -9.80 6.70
C ILE A 281 4.47 -10.77 7.58
N TYR A 282 5.56 -10.28 8.18
CA TYR A 282 6.32 -11.01 9.19
C TYR A 282 5.95 -10.54 10.60
N PRO A 283 6.10 -11.39 11.63
CA PRO A 283 5.94 -10.97 13.01
C PRO A 283 7.00 -9.92 13.37
N ASN A 284 6.58 -8.93 14.17
CA ASN A 284 7.50 -7.92 14.70
C ASN A 284 8.40 -8.56 15.74
N MET A 285 9.62 -8.93 15.34
CA MET A 285 10.66 -9.28 16.30
C MET A 285 11.15 -7.99 16.95
N GLY A 286 10.66 -7.70 18.16
CA GLY A 286 11.12 -6.58 18.96
C GLY A 286 12.64 -6.62 19.13
N ALA A 287 13.29 -5.47 19.01
CA ALA A 287 14.69 -5.31 19.37
C ALA A 287 14.89 -5.67 20.86
N GLY A 288 15.78 -6.63 21.12
CA GLY A 288 16.55 -6.76 22.36
C GLY A 288 15.80 -6.68 23.69
N GLY A 289 15.21 -7.80 24.13
CA GLY A 289 15.01 -8.07 25.56
C GLY A 289 16.32 -8.47 26.25
N GLY A 290 17.32 -7.59 26.19
CA GLY A 290 18.59 -7.70 26.89
C GLY A 290 18.63 -6.70 28.02
N TYR A 291 17.89 -6.96 29.10
CA TYR A 291 18.15 -6.34 30.40
C TYR A 291 18.43 -7.48 31.38
N GLY A 292 19.71 -7.67 31.66
CA GLY A 292 20.12 -8.44 32.82
C GLY A 292 19.50 -7.81 34.06
N ALA A 293 18.77 -8.62 34.83
CA ALA A 293 18.43 -8.26 36.19
C ALA A 293 19.74 -8.21 36.98
N PRO A 294 20.07 -7.08 37.66
CA PRO A 294 21.09 -7.12 38.69
C PRO A 294 20.55 -7.90 39.88
N SER A 295 21.39 -8.79 40.39
CA SER A 295 21.33 -9.29 41.76
C SER A 295 21.04 -8.15 42.76
N GLY A 296 20.10 -8.35 43.66
CA GLY A 296 19.86 -7.42 44.76
C GLY A 296 18.77 -7.90 45.71
N TYR A 297 19.19 -8.50 46.82
CA TYR A 297 18.46 -8.75 48.05
C TYR A 297 17.45 -7.64 48.42
N TYR A 298 16.27 -8.03 48.96
CA TYR A 298 15.80 -7.62 50.29
C TYR A 298 14.55 -8.45 50.68
N ARG A 299 14.73 -9.20 51.78
CA ARG A 299 13.77 -9.77 52.75
C ARG A 299 12.52 -10.49 52.25
#